data_AF-A0A654DSK2-F1
#
_entry.id   AF-A0A654DSK2-F1
#
_cell.length_a   1.000
_cell.length_b   1.000
_cell.length_c   1.000
_cell.angle_alpha   90.00
_cell.angle_beta   90.00
_cell.angle_gamma   90.00
#
_symmetry.space_group_name_H-M   'P 1'
#
loop_
_entity.id
_entity.type
_entity.pdbx_description
1 polymer ?
#
loop_
_entity_poly.entity_id
_entity_poly.type
_entity_poly.pdbx_seq_one_letter_code
_entity_poly.pdbx_strand_id
1 'polypeptide(L)'
;MERKLSGNYAELQRSSPVAAYVDGLAADYHAAWSIRQRIVDTALQEIGVQEATGNNDGVQVEAYLRYVGLGKGYAWCAAFVSWCYGRAGLAAPRNAWSPALFPMTRRCTAAQIAQGNIQQADLFAIYSSSLQRINHVGIVRKKEGNWILTVEGNVDNRVLCKRRPLTTIYAFSNWLD
;
A
#
# COMPACT_ATOMS: atom_id res chain seq x y z
N MET A 1 16.84 55.46 -33.56
CA MET A 1 17.92 54.45 -33.51
C MET A 1 18.18 54.21 -32.03
N GLU A 2 17.97 53.06 -31.42
CA GLU A 2 18.00 51.67 -31.86
C GLU A 2 16.98 50.84 -31.05
N ARG A 3 16.47 49.75 -31.65
CA ARG A 3 15.69 48.73 -30.95
C ARG A 3 16.62 47.87 -30.09
N LYS A 4 16.23 47.60 -28.84
CA LYS A 4 16.54 46.32 -28.19
C LYS A 4 15.27 45.78 -27.52
N LEU A 5 14.70 44.77 -28.17
CA LEU A 5 13.79 43.81 -27.55
C LEU A 5 14.66 42.79 -26.80
N SER A 6 14.45 42.62 -25.50
CA SER A 6 14.80 41.37 -24.80
C SER A 6 13.87 41.21 -23.61
N GLY A 7 12.71 40.59 -23.85
CA GLY A 7 11.88 40.06 -22.78
C GLY A 7 12.61 38.88 -22.13
N ASN A 8 12.64 38.86 -20.79
CA ASN A 8 13.13 37.70 -20.06
C ASN A 8 11.94 36.82 -19.63
N TYR A 9 12.04 35.55 -20.00
CA TYR A 9 11.05 34.47 -20.03
C TYR A 9 10.56 33.97 -18.65
N ALA A 10 10.67 34.76 -17.58
CA ALA A 10 10.41 34.30 -16.22
C ALA A 10 9.01 34.67 -15.66
N GLU A 11 8.27 35.58 -16.29
CA GLU A 11 6.97 36.06 -15.78
C GLU A 11 5.73 35.52 -16.50
N LEU A 12 5.90 34.69 -17.54
CA LEU A 12 4.78 34.15 -18.33
C LEU A 12 4.33 32.73 -17.94
N GLN A 13 4.82 32.18 -16.81
CA GLN A 13 4.48 30.83 -16.35
C GLN A 13 3.62 30.77 -15.07
N ARG A 14 2.87 31.83 -14.71
CA ARG A 14 1.96 31.79 -13.54
C ARG A 14 0.47 31.96 -13.83
N SER A 15 0.06 31.80 -15.08
CA SER A 15 -1.36 31.78 -15.42
C SER A 15 -1.62 31.03 -16.73
N SER A 16 -1.00 29.87 -16.92
CA SER A 16 -1.37 29.00 -18.03
C SER A 16 -2.70 28.28 -17.69
N PRO A 17 -3.77 28.47 -18.49
CA PRO A 17 -5.01 27.71 -18.34
C PRO A 17 -4.77 26.20 -18.46
N VAL A 18 -3.67 25.81 -19.11
CA VAL A 18 -3.26 24.42 -19.26
C VAL A 18 -2.81 23.83 -17.92
N ALA A 19 -2.09 24.60 -17.08
CA ALA A 19 -1.63 24.15 -15.76
C ALA A 19 -2.83 23.91 -14.81
N ALA A 20 -3.76 24.86 -14.76
CA ALA A 20 -4.99 24.72 -13.99
C ALA A 20 -5.92 23.60 -14.53
N TYR A 21 -5.91 23.37 -15.84
CA TYR A 21 -6.66 22.28 -16.48
C TYR A 21 -6.04 20.91 -16.20
N VAL A 22 -4.71 20.75 -16.22
CA VAL A 22 -4.06 19.49 -15.82
C VAL A 22 -4.17 19.24 -14.32
N ASP A 23 -4.11 20.28 -13.48
CA ASP A 23 -4.34 20.17 -12.04
C ASP A 23 -5.79 19.78 -11.73
N GLY A 24 -6.76 20.36 -12.47
CA GLY A 24 -8.17 19.99 -12.40
C GLY A 24 -8.43 18.55 -12.87
N LEU A 25 -7.82 18.14 -14.00
CA LEU A 25 -7.92 16.77 -14.50
C LEU A 25 -7.30 15.77 -13.52
N ALA A 26 -6.17 16.07 -12.87
CA ALA A 26 -5.56 15.19 -11.88
C ALA A 26 -6.42 15.06 -10.61
N ALA A 27 -7.04 16.16 -10.16
CA ALA A 27 -8.00 16.14 -9.05
C ALA A 27 -9.25 15.30 -9.41
N ASP A 28 -9.77 15.43 -10.62
CA ASP A 28 -10.91 14.65 -11.13
C ASP A 28 -10.56 13.17 -11.38
N TYR A 29 -9.32 12.87 -11.82
CA TYR A 29 -8.82 11.49 -11.98
C TYR A 29 -8.66 10.78 -10.63
N HIS A 30 -8.25 11.50 -9.58
CA HIS A 30 -8.21 10.98 -8.22
C HIS A 30 -9.59 10.81 -7.59
N ALA A 31 -10.57 11.63 -7.99
CA ALA A 31 -11.98 11.45 -7.61
C ALA A 31 -12.62 10.20 -8.25
N ALA A 32 -12.11 9.74 -9.40
CA ALA A 32 -12.64 8.57 -10.12
C ALA A 32 -12.22 7.21 -9.53
N TRP A 33 -11.15 7.15 -8.71
CA TRP A 33 -10.61 5.89 -8.20
C TRP A 33 -11.08 5.62 -6.77
N SER A 34 -11.67 4.45 -6.55
CA SER A 34 -12.06 4.02 -5.21
C SER A 34 -10.84 4.01 -4.27
N ILE A 35 -11.07 4.20 -2.96
CA ILE A 35 -10.01 4.13 -1.95
C ILE A 35 -9.25 2.79 -2.05
N ARG A 36 -9.97 1.70 -2.31
CA ARG A 36 -9.41 0.35 -2.54
C ARG A 36 -8.44 0.31 -3.72
N GLN A 37 -8.75 1.02 -4.80
CA GLN A 37 -7.89 1.14 -5.97
C GLN A 37 -6.59 1.86 -5.61
N ARG A 38 -6.70 3.06 -5.01
CA ARG A 38 -5.53 3.86 -4.60
C ARG A 38 -4.54 3.12 -3.68
N ILE A 39 -5.05 2.32 -2.73
CA ILE A 39 -4.20 1.49 -1.85
C ILE A 39 -3.43 0.44 -2.66
N VAL A 40 -4.11 -0.27 -3.55
CA VAL A 40 -3.48 -1.32 -4.35
C VAL A 40 -2.50 -0.76 -5.36
N ASP A 41 -2.81 0.36 -6.01
CA ASP A 41 -1.87 0.97 -6.96
C ASP A 41 -0.63 1.53 -6.28
N THR A 42 -0.80 2.09 -5.08
CA THR A 42 0.33 2.44 -4.23
C THR A 42 1.20 1.20 -3.96
N ALA A 43 0.60 0.08 -3.55
CA ALA A 43 1.36 -1.14 -3.29
C ALA A 43 2.06 -1.68 -4.56
N LEU A 44 1.41 -1.59 -5.73
CA LEU A 44 1.97 -2.03 -7.01
C LEU A 44 3.17 -1.19 -7.44
N GLN A 45 3.17 0.12 -7.17
CA GLN A 45 4.29 1.01 -7.48
C GLN A 45 5.56 0.67 -6.69
N GLU A 46 5.41 0.01 -5.54
CA GLU A 46 6.54 -0.40 -4.70
C GLU A 46 7.15 -1.75 -5.09
N ILE A 47 6.59 -2.48 -6.07
CA ILE A 47 7.15 -3.75 -6.52
C ILE A 47 8.59 -3.55 -7.00
N GLY A 48 9.48 -4.41 -6.51
CA GLY A 48 10.92 -4.34 -6.81
C GLY A 48 11.73 -3.56 -5.78
N VAL A 49 11.09 -2.83 -4.86
CA VAL A 49 11.77 -2.32 -3.66
C VAL A 49 12.33 -3.50 -2.88
N GLN A 50 13.62 -3.45 -2.59
CA GLN A 50 14.34 -4.48 -1.85
C GLN A 50 15.20 -3.85 -0.76
N GLU A 51 15.52 -4.64 0.25
CA GLU A 51 16.46 -4.21 1.27
C GLU A 51 17.84 -3.92 0.67
N ALA A 52 18.53 -2.92 1.22
CA ALA A 52 19.83 -2.50 0.72
C ALA A 52 20.92 -3.52 1.01
N THR A 53 20.92 -4.09 2.22
CA THR A 53 21.92 -5.08 2.65
C THR A 53 21.31 -6.41 3.12
N GLY A 54 19.99 -6.54 3.07
CA GLY A 54 19.27 -7.71 3.59
C GLY A 54 19.10 -7.71 5.11
N ASN A 55 19.27 -6.55 5.75
CA ASN A 55 19.16 -6.37 7.20
C ASN A 55 17.98 -5.45 7.55
N ASN A 56 16.85 -5.61 6.86
CA ASN A 56 15.65 -4.77 7.00
C ASN A 56 15.96 -3.26 6.87
N ASP A 57 16.71 -2.90 5.83
CA ASP A 57 17.27 -1.57 5.64
C ASP A 57 17.13 -1.06 4.19
N GLY A 58 17.42 0.22 3.97
CA GLY A 58 17.34 0.86 2.67
C GLY A 58 16.33 2.01 2.65
N VAL A 59 16.56 3.00 1.79
CA VAL A 59 15.85 4.30 1.80
C VAL A 59 14.33 4.13 1.86
N GLN A 60 13.77 3.28 0.99
CA GLN A 60 12.33 3.08 0.90
C GLN A 60 11.79 2.15 1.99
N VAL A 61 12.51 1.09 2.35
CA VAL A 61 12.14 0.20 3.48
C VAL A 61 12.05 1.00 4.78
N GLU A 62 13.02 1.89 5.00
CA GLU A 62 13.05 2.80 6.15
C GLU A 62 11.94 3.85 6.10
N ALA A 63 11.45 4.23 4.92
CA ALA A 63 10.27 5.09 4.80
C ALA A 63 9.01 4.39 5.31
N TYR A 64 8.83 3.11 5.04
CA TYR A 64 7.72 2.31 5.59
C TYR A 64 7.82 2.22 7.11
N LEU A 65 9.00 1.88 7.63
CA LEU A 65 9.25 1.76 9.07
C LEU A 65 9.01 3.07 9.80
N ARG A 66 9.52 4.19 9.27
CA ARG A 66 9.31 5.53 9.83
C ARG A 66 7.84 5.92 9.83
N TYR A 67 7.06 5.50 8.82
CA TYR A 67 5.62 5.77 8.78
C TYR A 67 4.91 5.20 10.02
N VAL A 68 5.34 4.05 10.53
CA VAL A 68 4.81 3.44 11.77
C VAL A 68 5.63 3.76 13.02
N GLY A 69 6.53 4.75 12.95
CA GLY A 69 7.30 5.24 14.10
C GLY A 69 8.55 4.43 14.45
N LEU A 70 9.06 3.59 13.54
CA LEU A 70 10.26 2.78 13.73
C LEU A 70 11.46 3.29 12.93
N GLY A 71 12.67 2.91 13.38
CA GLY A 71 13.91 3.00 12.60
C GLY A 71 14.14 1.75 11.74
N LYS A 72 15.32 1.65 11.10
CA LYS A 72 15.74 0.47 10.33
C LYS A 72 15.96 -0.78 11.19
N GLY A 73 16.04 -1.94 10.55
CA GLY A 73 16.37 -3.22 11.21
C GLY A 73 15.17 -4.05 11.66
N TYR A 74 13.97 -3.47 11.66
CA TYR A 74 12.73 -4.17 12.02
C TYR A 74 12.08 -4.81 10.79
N ALA A 75 11.45 -5.97 10.99
CA ALA A 75 10.56 -6.56 9.99
C ALA A 75 9.49 -5.53 9.56
N TRP A 76 9.21 -5.45 8.27
CA TRP A 76 8.52 -4.29 7.68
C TRP A 76 7.26 -4.66 6.87
N CYS A 77 6.77 -5.89 6.94
CA CYS A 77 5.54 -6.31 6.24
C CYS A 77 4.31 -5.48 6.66
N ALA A 78 4.07 -5.33 7.98
CA ALA A 78 2.95 -4.52 8.49
C ALA A 78 3.16 -3.02 8.31
N ALA A 79 4.42 -2.57 8.35
CA ALA A 79 4.80 -1.18 8.07
C ALA A 79 4.49 -0.80 6.61
N PHE A 80 4.84 -1.67 5.66
CA PHE A 80 4.54 -1.53 4.23
C PHE A 80 3.04 -1.41 3.97
N VAL A 81 2.24 -2.33 4.53
CA VAL A 81 0.78 -2.30 4.36
C VAL A 81 0.17 -1.02 4.96
N SER A 82 0.60 -0.66 6.18
CA SER A 82 0.20 0.58 6.83
C SER A 82 0.55 1.81 5.98
N TRP A 83 1.75 1.83 5.40
CA TRP A 83 2.20 2.89 4.51
C TRP A 83 1.30 3.00 3.27
N CYS A 84 0.94 1.89 2.62
CA CYS A 84 0.03 1.91 1.46
C CYS A 84 -1.34 2.53 1.81
N TYR A 85 -1.89 2.18 2.97
CA TYR A 85 -3.13 2.79 3.48
C TYR A 85 -2.95 4.29 3.77
N GLY A 86 -1.83 4.67 4.39
CA GLY A 86 -1.48 6.06 4.65
C GLY A 86 -1.38 6.92 3.40
N ARG A 87 -0.73 6.41 2.35
CA ARG A 87 -0.62 7.09 1.05
C ARG A 87 -1.97 7.25 0.35
N ALA A 88 -2.95 6.40 0.64
CA ALA A 88 -4.32 6.56 0.19
C ALA A 88 -5.13 7.59 1.03
N GLY A 89 -4.52 8.20 2.06
CA GLY A 89 -5.13 9.21 2.91
C GLY A 89 -5.83 8.65 4.15
N LEU A 90 -5.58 7.39 4.51
CA LEU A 90 -6.21 6.75 5.67
C LEU A 90 -5.33 6.82 6.90
N ALA A 91 -5.93 7.13 8.05
CA ALA A 91 -5.21 7.14 9.32
C ALA A 91 -4.92 5.72 9.87
N ALA A 92 -5.67 4.72 9.41
CA ALA A 92 -5.57 3.34 9.88
C ALA A 92 -5.70 2.32 8.72
N PRO A 93 -5.09 1.13 8.85
CA PRO A 93 -4.22 0.71 9.95
C PRO A 93 -2.84 1.40 9.89
N ARG A 94 -2.27 1.64 11.07
CA ARG A 94 -0.93 2.23 11.23
C ARG A 94 -0.19 1.57 12.39
N ASN A 95 0.37 0.38 12.14
CA ASN A 95 1.05 -0.39 13.17
C ASN A 95 2.14 -1.30 12.55
N ALA A 96 3.25 -1.48 13.27
CA ALA A 96 4.36 -2.33 12.83
C ALA A 96 4.17 -3.83 13.17
N TRP A 97 3.19 -4.18 14.01
CA TRP A 97 2.97 -5.53 14.49
C TRP A 97 1.82 -6.21 13.75
N SER A 98 2.12 -7.22 12.95
CA SER A 98 1.13 -7.89 12.08
C SER A 98 -0.15 -8.37 12.78
N PRO A 99 -0.14 -8.92 14.02
CA PRO A 99 -1.39 -9.26 14.71
C PRO A 99 -2.32 -8.07 14.97
N ALA A 100 -1.79 -6.87 15.19
CA ALA A 100 -2.59 -5.66 15.45
C ALA A 100 -3.40 -5.20 14.24
N LEU A 101 -3.07 -5.66 13.02
CA LEU A 101 -3.81 -5.37 11.80
C LEU A 101 -5.05 -6.27 11.63
N PHE A 102 -5.25 -7.22 12.54
CA PHE A 102 -6.39 -8.14 12.56
C PHE A 102 -7.09 -8.13 13.92
N PRO A 103 -7.60 -6.97 14.41
CA PRO A 103 -8.49 -6.97 15.57
C PRO A 103 -9.82 -7.65 15.20
N MET A 104 -10.50 -8.23 16.19
CA MET A 104 -11.73 -9.01 15.93
C MET A 104 -12.79 -8.20 15.17
N THR A 105 -12.91 -6.90 15.47
CA THR A 105 -13.85 -5.97 14.83
C THR A 105 -13.58 -5.70 13.36
N ARG A 106 -12.37 -6.02 12.85
CA ARG A 106 -11.99 -5.85 11.45
C ARG A 106 -11.82 -7.18 10.73
N ARG A 107 -11.83 -8.32 11.43
CA ARG A 107 -11.64 -9.64 10.81
C ARG A 107 -12.87 -10.03 10.01
N CYS A 108 -12.65 -10.50 8.79
CA CYS A 108 -13.71 -11.11 8.00
C CYS A 108 -14.11 -12.45 8.64
N THR A 109 -15.41 -12.64 8.81
CA THR A 109 -15.99 -13.90 9.30
C THR A 109 -15.93 -14.99 8.24
N ALA A 110 -16.02 -16.25 8.66
CA ALA A 110 -16.09 -17.37 7.73
C ALA A 110 -17.26 -17.24 6.75
N ALA A 111 -18.40 -16.72 7.19
CA ALA A 111 -19.57 -16.47 6.34
C ALA A 111 -19.27 -15.43 5.25
N GLN A 112 -18.64 -14.31 5.59
CA GLN A 112 -18.24 -13.28 4.62
C GLN A 112 -17.25 -13.85 3.59
N ILE A 113 -16.27 -14.64 4.05
CA ILE A 113 -15.29 -15.28 3.16
C ILE A 113 -15.98 -16.28 2.21
N ALA A 114 -16.89 -17.11 2.72
CA ALA A 114 -17.63 -18.11 1.93
C ALA A 114 -18.55 -17.48 0.88
N GLN A 115 -19.13 -16.31 1.19
CA GLN A 115 -19.92 -15.49 0.26
C GLN A 115 -19.06 -14.79 -0.81
N GLY A 116 -17.73 -14.92 -0.72
CA GLY A 116 -16.81 -14.31 -1.67
C GLY A 116 -16.46 -12.85 -1.38
N ASN A 117 -16.78 -12.33 -0.19
CA ASN A 117 -16.59 -10.93 0.19
C ASN A 117 -15.13 -10.56 0.50
N ILE A 118 -14.15 -11.28 -0.07
CA ILE A 118 -12.75 -10.85 -0.03
C ILE A 118 -12.59 -9.82 -1.15
N GLN A 119 -12.35 -8.58 -0.76
CA GLN A 119 -12.29 -7.46 -1.66
C GLN A 119 -10.85 -7.02 -1.92
N GLN A 120 -10.68 -6.24 -2.98
CA GLN A 120 -9.45 -5.52 -3.23
C GLN A 120 -9.12 -4.62 -2.04
N ALA A 121 -7.84 -4.53 -1.69
CA ALA A 121 -7.28 -3.83 -0.54
C ALA A 121 -7.53 -4.48 0.84
N ASP A 122 -8.31 -5.57 0.94
CA ASP A 122 -8.37 -6.33 2.20
C ASP A 122 -6.98 -6.86 2.56
N LEU A 123 -6.72 -6.98 3.86
CA LEU A 123 -5.48 -7.56 4.35
C LEU A 123 -5.64 -9.06 4.51
N PHE A 124 -4.59 -9.82 4.22
CA PHE A 124 -4.54 -11.24 4.53
C PHE A 124 -3.41 -11.53 5.53
N ALA A 125 -3.61 -12.53 6.38
CA ALA A 125 -2.65 -12.96 7.39
C ALA A 125 -2.13 -14.38 7.10
N ILE A 126 -0.86 -14.60 7.43
CA ILE A 126 -0.29 -15.94 7.56
C ILE A 126 0.08 -16.17 9.03
N TYR A 127 -0.36 -17.30 9.57
CA TYR A 127 -0.04 -17.72 10.93
C TYR A 127 1.25 -18.52 10.95
N SER A 128 2.09 -18.27 11.96
CA SER A 128 3.25 -19.11 12.24
C SER A 128 2.97 -19.96 13.47
N SER A 129 3.01 -21.28 13.30
CA SER A 129 2.90 -22.23 14.41
C SER A 129 4.12 -22.19 15.34
N SER A 130 5.32 -21.78 14.87
CA SER A 130 6.47 -21.65 15.78
C SER A 130 6.36 -20.40 16.67
N LEU A 131 5.84 -19.30 16.13
CA LEU A 131 5.69 -18.04 16.87
C LEU A 131 4.34 -17.92 17.58
N GLN A 132 3.41 -18.85 17.34
CA GLN A 132 2.05 -18.87 17.87
C GLN A 132 1.29 -17.54 17.66
N ARG A 133 1.49 -16.93 16.47
CA ARG A 133 0.85 -15.65 16.10
C ARG A 133 0.84 -15.44 14.59
N ILE A 134 0.10 -14.43 14.16
CA ILE A 134 0.21 -13.87 12.80
C ILE A 134 1.64 -13.35 12.61
N ASN A 135 2.36 -13.95 11.67
CA ASN A 135 3.76 -13.60 11.37
C ASN A 135 3.90 -12.75 10.12
N HIS A 136 2.92 -12.81 9.21
CA HIS A 136 2.98 -12.07 7.96
C HIS A 136 1.63 -11.47 7.58
N VAL A 137 1.68 -10.33 6.92
CA VAL A 137 0.54 -9.60 6.39
C VAL A 137 0.87 -9.06 5.00
N GLY A 138 -0.13 -9.03 4.13
CA GLY A 138 -0.04 -8.35 2.84
C GLY A 138 -1.41 -7.87 2.37
N ILE A 139 -1.44 -7.25 1.19
CA ILE A 139 -2.64 -6.67 0.59
C ILE A 139 -3.19 -7.62 -0.47
N VAL A 140 -4.49 -7.85 -0.45
CA VAL A 140 -5.22 -8.53 -1.53
C VAL A 140 -5.35 -7.56 -2.70
N ARG A 141 -4.73 -7.92 -3.82
CA ARG A 141 -4.92 -7.22 -5.11
C ARG A 141 -6.21 -7.66 -5.77
N LYS A 142 -6.47 -8.98 -5.82
CA LYS A 142 -7.63 -9.56 -6.50
C LYS A 142 -7.90 -10.97 -5.99
N LYS A 143 -9.17 -11.39 -5.96
CA LYS A 143 -9.58 -12.79 -5.77
C LYS A 143 -9.88 -13.44 -7.12
N GLU A 144 -9.41 -14.67 -7.33
CA GLU A 144 -9.63 -15.46 -8.53
C GLU A 144 -9.95 -16.91 -8.15
N GLY A 145 -11.26 -17.25 -8.11
CA GLY A 145 -11.71 -18.56 -7.66
C GLY A 145 -11.21 -18.88 -6.25
N ASN A 146 -10.44 -19.96 -6.12
CA ASN A 146 -9.82 -20.41 -4.86
C ASN A 146 -8.45 -19.78 -4.57
N TRP A 147 -8.09 -18.72 -5.27
CA TRP A 147 -6.82 -18.02 -5.16
C TRP A 147 -7.01 -16.53 -4.88
N ILE A 148 -5.98 -15.93 -4.30
CA ILE A 148 -5.80 -14.47 -4.29
C ILE A 148 -4.49 -14.12 -4.97
N LEU A 149 -4.49 -13.00 -5.68
CA LEU A 149 -3.29 -12.27 -6.07
C LEU A 149 -3.02 -11.23 -4.99
N THR A 150 -1.77 -11.13 -4.56
CA THR A 150 -1.36 -10.31 -3.42
C THR A 150 -0.22 -9.38 -3.79
N VAL A 151 -0.07 -8.30 -3.04
CA VAL A 151 1.15 -7.48 -3.01
C VAL A 151 1.66 -7.43 -1.57
N GLU A 152 2.93 -7.73 -1.37
CA GLU A 152 3.48 -8.02 -0.06
C GLU A 152 4.86 -7.41 0.09
N GLY A 153 5.12 -6.75 1.21
CA GLY A 153 6.45 -6.30 1.60
C GLY A 153 7.13 -7.30 2.53
N ASN A 154 8.46 -7.24 2.61
CA ASN A 154 9.32 -8.08 3.45
C ASN A 154 9.16 -9.58 3.19
N VAL A 155 8.82 -9.95 1.95
CA VAL A 155 8.92 -11.34 1.47
C VAL A 155 10.22 -11.45 0.71
N ASP A 156 11.11 -12.35 1.11
CA ASP A 156 12.45 -12.51 0.50
C ASP A 156 13.18 -11.15 0.39
N ASN A 157 13.08 -10.37 1.47
CA ASN A 157 13.65 -9.03 1.65
C ASN A 157 13.23 -8.01 0.58
N ARG A 158 12.05 -8.16 -0.03
CA ARG A 158 11.53 -7.26 -1.07
C ARG A 158 10.01 -7.12 -1.08
N VAL A 159 9.52 -6.19 -1.90
CA VAL A 159 8.12 -6.07 -2.30
C VAL A 159 7.89 -6.85 -3.59
N LEU A 160 6.91 -7.75 -3.59
CA LEU A 160 6.57 -8.58 -4.76
C LEU A 160 5.09 -8.94 -4.81
N CYS A 161 4.66 -9.48 -5.96
CA CYS A 161 3.37 -10.13 -6.10
C CYS A 161 3.46 -11.63 -5.85
N LYS A 162 2.45 -12.22 -5.21
CA LYS A 162 2.27 -13.69 -5.17
C LYS A 162 0.85 -14.08 -5.56
N ARG A 163 0.73 -15.32 -6.00
CA ARG A 163 -0.55 -16.02 -6.09
C ARG A 163 -0.63 -16.99 -4.93
N ARG A 164 -1.65 -16.87 -4.08
CA ARG A 164 -1.81 -17.69 -2.86
C ARG A 164 -3.13 -18.46 -2.88
N PRO A 165 -3.13 -19.77 -2.56
CA PRO A 165 -4.38 -20.49 -2.36
C PRO A 165 -5.09 -19.97 -1.11
N LEU A 166 -6.43 -19.85 -1.17
CA LEU A 166 -7.23 -19.42 -0.01
C LEU A 166 -7.02 -20.32 1.22
N THR A 167 -6.75 -21.60 1.00
CA THR A 167 -6.47 -22.59 2.06
C THR A 167 -5.20 -22.30 2.86
N THR A 168 -4.31 -21.43 2.36
CA THR A 168 -3.08 -21.03 3.06
C THR A 168 -3.24 -19.75 3.88
N ILE A 169 -4.40 -19.10 3.77
CA ILE A 169 -4.66 -17.82 4.43
C ILE A 169 -5.32 -18.08 5.78
N TYR A 170 -4.72 -17.55 6.83
CA TYR A 170 -5.22 -17.72 8.19
C TYR A 170 -6.42 -16.83 8.49
N ALA A 171 -6.35 -15.57 8.09
CA ALA A 171 -7.42 -14.60 8.32
C ALA A 171 -7.38 -13.51 7.26
N PHE A 172 -8.52 -12.84 7.08
CA PHE A 172 -8.63 -11.58 6.35
C PHE A 172 -9.08 -10.47 7.30
N SER A 173 -8.72 -9.23 7.02
CA SER A 173 -9.30 -8.06 7.67
C SER A 173 -9.65 -6.97 6.67
N ASN A 174 -10.77 -6.30 6.93
CA ASN A 174 -11.28 -5.20 6.12
C ASN A 174 -11.29 -3.93 6.96
N TRP A 175 -10.60 -2.90 6.47
CA TRP A 175 -10.39 -1.62 7.14
C TRP A 175 -11.16 -0.45 6.50
N LEU A 176 -12.00 -0.73 5.49
CA LEU A 176 -12.64 0.27 4.63
C LEU A 176 -14.17 0.26 4.71
N ASP A 177 -14.73 -0.65 5.50
CA ASP A 177 -16.14 -0.72 5.84
C ASP A 177 -16.39 -0.21 7.28
#